data_AF-A0A4Q2ZX48-F1
#
_entry.id   AF-A0A4Q2ZX48-F1
#
_cell.length_a   1.000
_cell.length_b   1.000
_cell.length_c   1.000
_cell.angle_alpha   90.00
_cell.angle_beta   90.00
_cell.angle_gamma   90.00
#
_symmetry.space_group_name_H-M   'P 1'
#
loop_
_entity.id
_entity.type
_entity.pdbx_description
1 polymer ?
#
loop_
_entity_poly.entity_id
_entity_poly.type
_entity_poly.pdbx_seq_one_letter_code
_entity_poly.pdbx_strand_id
1 'polypeptide(L)'
;MDLLLYFIKVSMYAAIMLGIYYVVWRNSSLYRFSRIYVLLSMVLPLVLPFIHIVSAEQSPIPMQAVSLPIVSVSSAPTENTTTSILLDDVFLLCYLAVSISIGLVYIAAYSRLYHKLSKASRVSTSGYNILTNTGIGPGSLGKMIFFPSQHVDDIIVQHELAHIKCLHRYDSLLLQMMHVCCWISPAHWMLGRELKMVHEFEADHIASNNVDTSDYVLVLLSHALGRMQPLHITHSFFHHPLKRRVMMLQKTIVSSKGRLLTAATVLTAVFTCGVLLLQVKESTATSFASRTDTTTETADAKPYKQTIAVQDGEVRLLPAGGIAFVSVRDMPRFKGDLTEWMQNNLRYPEAARGSNMNGMCTVQFTVDANGFITDPHVLQSSQHAVLDAEALRVIRNMPQWQPGYHKGSAVPVLFSQTIVFGKDGKVQMHGGC
;
A
#
# COMPACT_ATOMS: atom_id res chain seq x y z
N MET A 1 10.71 -2.29 -6.33
CA MET A 1 9.32 -1.81 -6.25
C MET A 1 8.90 -1.46 -7.66
N ASP A 2 7.92 -2.15 -8.22
CA ASP A 2 7.38 -1.81 -9.54
C ASP A 2 6.96 -0.34 -9.52
N LEU A 3 7.56 0.49 -10.39
CA LEU A 3 7.32 1.94 -10.44
C LEU A 3 5.82 2.25 -10.57
N LEU A 4 5.11 1.41 -11.34
CA LEU A 4 3.67 1.44 -11.51
C LEU A 4 2.93 1.26 -10.18
N LEU A 5 3.31 0.26 -9.37
CA LEU A 5 2.70 0.00 -8.07
C LEU A 5 2.91 1.18 -7.11
N TYR A 6 4.08 1.83 -7.17
CA TYR A 6 4.34 3.04 -6.40
C TYR A 6 3.37 4.17 -6.76
N PHE A 7 3.20 4.50 -8.05
CA PHE A 7 2.29 5.57 -8.47
C PHE A 7 0.81 5.28 -8.17
N ILE A 8 0.40 4.01 -8.21
CA ILE A 8 -0.94 3.59 -7.78
C ILE A 8 -1.12 3.89 -6.28
N LYS A 9 -0.15 3.52 -5.42
CA LYS A 9 -0.19 3.82 -3.98
C LYS A 9 -0.26 5.32 -3.73
N VAL A 10 0.60 6.11 -4.37
CA VAL A 10 0.60 7.59 -4.26
C VAL A 10 -0.76 8.17 -4.64
N SER A 11 -1.36 7.70 -5.74
CA SER A 11 -2.67 8.18 -6.19
C SER A 11 -3.79 7.81 -5.24
N MET A 12 -3.75 6.60 -4.65
CA MET A 12 -4.71 6.16 -3.65
C MET A 12 -4.65 7.05 -2.39
N TYR A 13 -3.45 7.32 -1.87
CA TYR A 13 -3.29 8.21 -0.72
C TYR A 13 -3.76 9.63 -1.00
N ALA A 14 -3.46 10.17 -2.18
CA ALA A 14 -3.92 11.50 -2.57
C ALA A 14 -5.45 11.57 -2.68
N ALA A 15 -6.10 10.53 -3.22
CA ALA A 15 -7.55 10.46 -3.32
C ALA A 15 -8.21 10.41 -1.92
N ILE A 16 -7.64 9.63 -1.01
CA ILE A 16 -8.08 9.55 0.38
C ILE A 16 -7.97 10.91 1.07
N MET A 17 -6.82 11.57 0.97
CA MET A 17 -6.58 12.89 1.57
C MET A 17 -7.48 13.98 0.98
N LEU A 18 -7.77 13.89 -0.32
CA LEU A 18 -8.75 14.73 -1.00
C LEU A 18 -10.16 14.50 -0.44
N GLY A 19 -10.55 13.25 -0.19
CA GLY A 19 -11.84 12.93 0.44
C GLY A 19 -12.01 13.59 1.81
N ILE A 20 -10.98 13.50 2.67
CA ILE A 20 -10.97 14.19 3.97
C ILE A 20 -11.08 15.71 3.78
N TYR A 21 -10.38 16.29 2.80
CA TYR A 21 -10.49 17.72 2.51
C TYR A 21 -11.93 18.11 2.15
N TYR A 22 -12.60 17.32 1.29
CA TYR A 22 -13.98 17.58 0.89
C TYR A 22 -14.95 17.62 2.08
N VAL A 23 -14.76 16.73 3.05
CA VAL A 23 -15.65 16.61 4.22
C VAL A 23 -15.33 17.65 5.29
N VAL A 24 -14.06 17.83 5.63
CA VAL A 24 -13.66 18.61 6.82
C VAL A 24 -13.30 20.05 6.48
N TRP A 25 -12.57 20.27 5.37
CA TRP A 25 -11.83 21.51 5.14
C TRP A 25 -12.39 22.40 4.03
N ARG A 26 -13.13 21.82 3.07
CA ARG A 26 -13.55 22.49 1.83
C ARG A 26 -14.29 23.80 2.05
N ASN A 27 -15.20 23.84 3.00
CA ASN A 27 -16.01 25.01 3.31
C ASN A 27 -15.65 25.60 4.69
N SER A 28 -14.41 25.40 5.12
CA SER A 28 -13.94 25.90 6.41
C SER A 28 -13.54 27.38 6.29
N SER A 29 -13.99 28.21 7.23
CA SER A 29 -13.52 29.60 7.39
C SER A 29 -12.07 29.73 7.92
N LEU A 30 -11.35 28.60 8.06
CA LEU A 30 -9.98 28.55 8.58
C LEU A 30 -9.01 28.44 7.40
N TYR A 31 -8.92 29.50 6.60
CA TYR A 31 -8.22 29.50 5.32
C TYR A 31 -6.76 29.03 5.42
N ARG A 32 -6.03 29.50 6.44
CA ARG A 32 -4.64 29.09 6.69
C ARG A 32 -4.48 27.60 6.95
N PHE A 33 -5.38 27.01 7.73
CA PHE A 33 -5.32 25.58 8.03
C PHE A 33 -5.76 24.74 6.84
N SER A 34 -6.81 25.16 6.12
CA SER A 34 -7.20 24.54 4.85
C SER A 34 -6.05 24.57 3.83
N ARG A 35 -5.30 25.68 3.75
CA ARG A 35 -4.13 25.82 2.88
C ARG A 35 -3.02 24.84 3.25
N ILE A 36 -2.61 24.82 4.53
CA ILE A 36 -1.57 23.90 5.03
C ILE A 36 -1.98 22.45 4.78
N TYR A 37 -3.24 22.10 5.05
CA TYR A 37 -3.76 20.77 4.80
C TYR A 37 -3.63 20.38 3.32
N VAL A 38 -4.08 21.24 2.40
CA VAL A 38 -4.02 20.93 0.96
C VAL A 38 -2.57 20.78 0.49
N LEU A 39 -1.66 21.65 0.95
CA LEU A 39 -0.23 21.53 0.64
C LEU A 39 0.37 20.22 1.17
N LEU A 40 0.08 19.85 2.42
CA LEU A 40 0.51 18.58 3.00
C LEU A 40 -0.08 17.39 2.25
N SER A 41 -1.35 17.45 1.85
CA SER A 41 -2.01 16.38 1.11
C SER A 41 -1.44 16.14 -0.29
N MET A 42 -0.71 17.11 -0.85
CA MET A 42 0.03 16.92 -2.12
C MET A 42 1.38 16.24 -1.88
N VAL A 43 2.09 16.59 -0.82
CA VAL A 43 3.47 16.11 -0.57
C VAL A 43 3.49 14.77 0.15
N LEU A 44 2.63 14.58 1.14
CA LEU A 44 2.63 13.42 2.04
C LEU A 44 2.40 12.09 1.30
N PRO A 45 1.50 11.98 0.30
CA PRO A 45 1.34 10.77 -0.51
C PRO A 45 2.61 10.26 -1.18
N LEU A 46 3.59 11.13 -1.49
CA LEU A 46 4.86 10.76 -2.09
C LEU A 46 5.82 10.18 -1.04
N VAL A 47 5.73 10.64 0.21
CA VAL A 47 6.63 10.20 1.30
C VAL A 47 6.13 8.92 1.96
N LEU A 48 4.81 8.75 2.10
CA LEU A 48 4.21 7.62 2.80
C LEU A 48 4.66 6.23 2.32
N PRO A 49 4.78 5.94 1.01
CA PRO A 49 5.21 4.63 0.54
C PRO A 49 6.64 4.24 0.95
N PHE A 50 7.48 5.23 1.31
CA PHE A 50 8.87 4.98 1.76
C PHE A 50 8.95 4.67 3.27
N ILE A 51 7.87 4.91 4.02
CA ILE A 51 7.81 4.58 5.44
C ILE A 51 7.52 3.09 5.54
N HIS A 52 8.58 2.29 5.48
CA HIS A 52 8.54 0.89 5.85
C HIS A 52 8.47 0.82 7.37
N ILE A 53 7.27 0.61 7.90
CA ILE A 53 7.15 0.13 9.28
C ILE A 53 7.77 -1.26 9.25
N VAL A 54 8.93 -1.41 9.89
CA VAL A 54 9.52 -2.72 10.16
C VAL A 54 8.48 -3.46 11.00
N SER A 55 7.63 -4.25 10.34
CA SER A 55 7.04 -5.40 11.01
C SER A 55 8.22 -6.20 11.52
N ALA A 56 8.28 -6.41 12.83
CA ALA A 56 9.24 -7.32 13.42
C ALA A 56 8.97 -8.69 12.79
N GLU A 57 9.66 -8.98 11.68
CA GLU A 57 9.77 -10.34 11.22
C GLU A 57 10.41 -11.09 12.38
N GLN A 58 9.61 -11.94 13.03
CA GLN A 58 10.16 -13.08 13.72
C GLN A 58 10.90 -13.85 12.62
N SER A 59 12.20 -13.58 12.47
CA SER A 59 13.03 -14.36 11.57
C SER A 59 12.83 -15.83 11.96
N PRO A 60 12.32 -16.68 11.06
CA PRO A 60 12.35 -18.11 11.33
C PRO A 60 13.81 -18.45 11.62
N ILE A 61 14.05 -19.08 12.76
CA ILE A 61 15.38 -19.54 13.17
C ILE A 61 15.97 -20.27 11.96
N PRO A 62 17.15 -19.88 11.44
CA PRO A 62 17.72 -20.57 10.31
C PRO A 62 18.07 -21.99 10.76
N MET A 63 17.24 -22.98 10.41
CA MET A 63 17.72 -24.35 10.32
C MET A 63 18.77 -24.34 9.22
N GLN A 64 20.04 -24.39 9.62
CA GLN A 64 21.12 -24.68 8.70
C GLN A 64 20.91 -26.11 8.19
N ALA A 65 20.26 -26.24 7.03
CA ALA A 65 20.34 -27.46 6.26
C ALA A 65 21.80 -27.61 5.84
N VAL A 66 22.49 -28.62 6.36
CA VAL A 66 23.79 -29.06 5.86
C VAL A 66 23.53 -29.63 4.46
N SER A 67 23.65 -28.79 3.44
CA SER A 67 23.63 -29.23 2.05
C SER A 67 24.99 -29.85 1.74
N LEU A 68 25.02 -31.16 1.48
CA LEU A 68 26.20 -31.80 0.89
C LEU A 68 26.39 -31.28 -0.54
N PRO A 69 27.64 -31.04 -0.98
CA PRO A 69 27.90 -30.54 -2.31
C PRO A 69 27.52 -31.61 -3.33
N ILE A 70 26.42 -31.38 -4.05
CA ILE A 70 26.19 -32.06 -5.32
C ILE A 70 27.21 -31.46 -6.29
N VAL A 71 28.09 -32.29 -6.85
CA VAL A 71 28.90 -31.93 -8.00
C VAL A 71 27.97 -31.78 -9.20
N SER A 72 27.41 -30.59 -9.36
CA SER A 72 26.76 -30.18 -10.59
C SER A 72 27.88 -29.83 -11.58
N VAL A 73 28.00 -30.59 -12.67
CA VAL A 73 28.75 -30.15 -13.84
C VAL A 73 27.99 -28.96 -14.41
N SER A 74 28.29 -27.77 -13.93
CA SER A 74 27.78 -26.53 -14.49
C SER A 74 28.53 -26.31 -15.79
N SER A 75 27.86 -26.53 -16.93
CA SER A 75 28.21 -25.75 -18.11
C SER A 75 28.16 -24.29 -17.68
N ALA A 76 29.24 -23.55 -17.93
CA ALA A 76 29.26 -22.12 -17.66
C ALA A 76 28.02 -21.51 -18.32
N PRO A 77 27.15 -20.80 -17.59
CA PRO A 77 26.11 -20.04 -18.23
C PRO A 77 26.85 -19.04 -19.11
N THR A 78 26.68 -19.17 -20.42
CA THR A 78 27.01 -18.06 -21.30
C THR A 78 26.08 -16.95 -20.86
N GLU A 79 26.64 -15.94 -20.18
CA GLU A 79 25.94 -14.69 -19.90
C GLU A 79 25.64 -14.04 -21.24
N ASN A 80 24.58 -14.52 -21.89
CA ASN A 80 23.88 -13.76 -22.89
C ASN A 80 23.24 -12.61 -22.12
N THR A 81 24.02 -11.55 -21.89
CA THR A 81 23.53 -10.21 -21.54
C THR A 81 22.75 -9.72 -22.76
N THR A 82 21.62 -10.36 -23.01
CA THR A 82 20.54 -9.77 -23.77
C THR A 82 20.01 -8.70 -22.84
N THR A 83 20.39 -7.47 -23.13
CA THR A 83 19.72 -6.26 -22.64
C THR A 83 18.29 -6.30 -23.18
N SER A 84 17.49 -7.25 -22.70
CA SER A 84 16.05 -7.24 -22.87
C SER A 84 15.60 -6.02 -22.08
N ILE A 85 15.22 -4.99 -22.82
CA ILE A 85 14.69 -3.77 -22.25
C ILE A 85 13.45 -4.22 -21.46
N LEU A 86 13.55 -4.19 -20.13
CA LEU A 86 12.46 -4.62 -19.29
C LEU A 86 11.30 -3.63 -19.50
N LEU A 87 10.06 -4.11 -19.49
CA LEU A 87 8.88 -3.26 -19.65
C LEU A 87 8.85 -2.10 -18.65
N ASP A 88 9.45 -2.30 -17.48
CA ASP A 88 9.62 -1.27 -16.43
C ASP A 88 10.54 -0.12 -16.86
N ASP A 89 11.61 -0.42 -17.60
CA ASP A 89 12.55 0.59 -18.10
C ASP A 89 11.90 1.46 -19.18
N VAL A 90 11.11 0.83 -20.06
CA VAL A 90 10.31 1.55 -21.07
C VAL A 90 9.28 2.44 -20.39
N PHE A 91 8.57 1.92 -19.39
CA PHE A 91 7.57 2.69 -18.64
C PHE A 91 8.21 3.90 -17.94
N LEU A 92 9.36 3.72 -17.28
CA LEU A 92 10.10 4.79 -16.62
C LEU A 92 10.55 5.86 -17.64
N LEU A 93 11.07 5.45 -18.79
CA LEU A 93 11.50 6.36 -19.85
C LEU A 93 10.32 7.19 -20.38
N CYS A 94 9.19 6.54 -20.69
CA CYS A 94 7.97 7.23 -21.12
C CYS A 94 7.47 8.20 -20.05
N TYR A 95 7.48 7.78 -18.78
CA TYR A 95 7.07 8.62 -17.66
C TYR A 95 7.91 9.89 -17.55
N LEU A 96 9.24 9.74 -17.63
CA LEU A 96 10.17 10.87 -17.59
C LEU A 96 10.00 11.78 -18.80
N ALA A 97 9.84 11.23 -20.00
CA ALA A 97 9.64 12.01 -21.22
C ALA A 97 8.38 12.89 -21.16
N VAL A 98 7.26 12.35 -20.68
CA VAL A 98 6.01 13.11 -20.49
C VAL A 98 6.21 14.17 -19.40
N SER A 99 6.82 13.82 -18.28
CA SER A 99 7.08 14.75 -17.18
C SER A 99 7.95 15.93 -17.62
N ILE A 100 9.03 15.67 -18.37
CA ILE A 100 9.90 16.70 -18.96
C ILE A 100 9.10 17.58 -19.92
N SER A 101 8.26 16.99 -20.77
CA SER A 101 7.45 17.74 -21.73
C SER A 101 6.50 18.72 -21.03
N ILE A 102 5.79 18.27 -19.99
CA ILE A 102 4.92 19.12 -19.17
C ILE A 102 5.73 20.23 -18.48
N GLY A 103 6.91 19.88 -17.93
CA GLY A 103 7.81 20.83 -17.30
C GLY A 103 8.26 21.93 -18.25
N LEU A 104 8.66 21.58 -19.48
CA LEU A 104 9.05 22.52 -20.52
C LEU A 104 7.89 23.46 -20.92
N VAL A 105 6.67 22.95 -21.01
CA VAL A 105 5.48 23.76 -21.27
C VAL A 105 5.28 24.82 -20.17
N TYR A 106 5.42 24.44 -18.89
CA TYR A 106 5.32 25.39 -17.78
C TYR A 106 6.45 26.42 -17.78
N ILE A 107 7.69 26.00 -18.03
CA ILE A 107 8.84 26.89 -18.13
C ILE A 107 8.62 27.90 -19.27
N ALA A 108 8.19 27.44 -20.45
CA ALA A 108 7.89 28.31 -21.58
C ALA A 108 6.75 29.29 -21.27
N ALA A 109 5.67 28.84 -20.63
CA ALA A 109 4.56 29.70 -20.23
C ALA A 109 5.02 30.80 -19.25
N TYR A 110 5.81 30.44 -18.24
CA TYR A 110 6.36 31.40 -17.27
C TYR A 110 7.33 32.38 -17.94
N SER A 111 8.14 31.90 -18.88
CA SER A 111 9.11 32.73 -19.62
C SER A 111 8.40 33.74 -20.53
N ARG A 112 7.34 33.34 -21.23
CA ARG A 112 6.49 34.23 -22.03
C ARG A 112 5.81 35.30 -21.17
N LEU A 113 5.26 34.91 -20.01
CA LEU A 113 4.65 35.83 -19.06
C LEU A 113 5.67 36.84 -18.54
N TYR A 114 6.83 36.37 -18.08
CA TYR A 114 7.90 37.22 -17.58
C TYR A 114 8.41 38.18 -18.66
N HIS A 115 8.63 37.69 -19.88
CA HIS A 115 9.06 38.53 -20.99
C HIS A 115 8.04 39.64 -21.31
N LYS A 116 6.75 39.31 -21.32
CA LYS A 116 5.68 40.30 -21.53
C LYS A 116 5.62 41.34 -20.41
N LEU A 117 5.70 40.90 -19.15
CA LEU A 117 5.73 41.81 -18.00
C LEU A 117 7.00 42.66 -17.97
N SER A 118 8.13 42.13 -18.45
CA SER A 118 9.40 42.86 -18.43
C SER A 118 9.37 44.13 -19.28
N LYS A 119 8.55 44.16 -20.34
CA LYS A 119 8.38 45.27 -21.29
C LYS A 119 7.29 46.27 -20.90
N ALA A 120 6.47 45.98 -19.90
CA ALA A 120 5.38 46.87 -19.50
C ALA A 120 5.90 48.05 -18.67
N SER A 121 5.20 49.19 -18.77
CA SER A 121 5.50 50.41 -18.01
C SER A 121 5.38 50.14 -16.50
N ARG A 122 6.36 50.61 -15.72
CA ARG A 122 6.46 50.32 -14.29
C ARG A 122 6.34 51.59 -13.46
N VAL A 123 5.49 51.55 -12.45
CA VAL A 123 5.40 52.55 -11.39
C VAL A 123 5.85 51.89 -10.08
N SER A 124 6.97 52.36 -9.53
CA SER A 124 7.53 51.82 -8.28
C SER A 124 6.82 52.46 -7.09
N THR A 125 6.18 51.63 -6.25
CA THR A 125 5.62 52.04 -4.95
C THR A 125 6.39 51.32 -3.86
N SER A 126 6.53 51.89 -2.66
CA SER A 126 7.35 51.34 -1.58
C SER A 126 7.02 49.87 -1.27
N GLY A 127 7.87 48.95 -1.77
CA GLY A 127 7.76 47.50 -1.54
C GLY A 127 7.20 46.66 -2.70
N TYR A 128 6.58 47.26 -3.72
CA TYR A 128 6.01 46.55 -4.89
C TYR A 128 5.92 47.44 -6.14
N ASN A 129 5.97 46.82 -7.32
CA ASN A 129 5.90 47.50 -8.60
C ASN A 129 4.51 47.31 -9.21
N ILE A 130 3.86 48.40 -9.64
CA ILE A 130 2.61 48.37 -10.38
C ILE A 130 2.93 48.47 -11.87
N LEU A 131 2.37 47.56 -12.68
CA LEU A 131 2.52 47.54 -14.12
C LEU A 131 1.13 47.74 -14.75
N THR A 132 0.96 48.82 -15.50
CA THR A 132 -0.30 49.14 -16.17
C THR A 132 -0.24 48.84 -17.66
N ASN A 133 -1.39 48.69 -18.32
CA ASN A 133 -1.50 48.47 -19.77
C ASN A 133 -0.80 47.18 -20.24
N THR A 134 -0.98 46.09 -19.50
CA THR A 134 -0.39 44.79 -19.86
C THR A 134 -1.26 43.98 -20.83
N GLY A 135 -2.55 44.32 -20.96
CA GLY A 135 -3.54 43.54 -21.70
C GLY A 135 -3.76 42.13 -21.12
N ILE A 136 -3.34 41.88 -19.88
CA ILE A 136 -3.60 40.67 -19.11
C ILE A 136 -4.50 41.08 -17.95
N GLY A 137 -5.47 40.24 -17.57
CA GLY A 137 -6.30 40.50 -16.38
C GLY A 137 -5.44 40.72 -15.14
N PRO A 138 -5.95 41.41 -14.10
CA PRO A 138 -5.15 41.75 -12.94
C PRO A 138 -4.65 40.50 -12.24
N GLY A 139 -3.43 40.62 -11.73
CA GLY A 139 -2.74 39.55 -11.06
C GLY A 139 -1.43 40.03 -10.46
N SER A 140 -0.82 39.15 -9.69
CA SER A 140 0.43 39.41 -8.99
C SER A 140 1.46 38.31 -9.30
N LEU A 141 2.69 38.74 -9.55
CA LEU A 141 3.84 37.86 -9.78
C LEU A 141 5.06 38.38 -9.02
N GLY A 142 5.41 37.70 -7.92
CA GLY A 142 6.54 38.13 -7.09
C GLY A 142 6.23 39.45 -6.38
N LYS A 143 6.99 40.51 -6.69
CA LYS A 143 6.75 41.88 -6.20
C LYS A 143 6.08 42.77 -7.25
N MET A 144 5.55 42.18 -8.33
CA MET A 144 4.91 42.89 -9.43
C MET A 144 3.41 42.66 -9.38
N ILE A 145 2.64 43.74 -9.42
CA ILE A 145 1.19 43.72 -9.62
C ILE A 145 0.93 44.27 -11.01
N PHE A 146 0.20 43.55 -11.84
CA PHE A 146 -0.11 43.97 -13.20
C PHE A 146 -1.60 44.17 -13.39
N PHE A 147 -1.97 45.18 -14.20
CA PHE A 147 -3.35 45.54 -14.53
C PHE A 147 -3.58 45.55 -16.05
N PRO A 148 -4.79 45.21 -16.51
CA PRO A 148 -5.14 45.26 -17.92
C PRO A 148 -5.27 46.70 -18.41
N SER A 149 -5.92 47.55 -17.62
CA SER A 149 -6.22 48.95 -17.92
C SER A 149 -5.28 49.90 -17.18
N GLN A 150 -5.36 51.18 -17.52
CA GLN A 150 -4.69 52.26 -16.79
C GLN A 150 -5.40 52.62 -15.49
N HIS A 151 -6.70 52.31 -15.38
CA HIS A 151 -7.47 52.49 -14.15
C HIS A 151 -7.07 51.43 -13.13
N VAL A 152 -6.74 51.89 -11.92
CA VAL A 152 -6.28 51.04 -10.83
C VAL A 152 -7.25 51.23 -9.67
N ASP A 153 -8.04 50.19 -9.39
CA ASP A 153 -8.94 50.16 -8.25
C ASP A 153 -8.17 49.77 -6.98
N ASP A 154 -8.27 50.58 -5.93
CA ASP A 154 -7.59 50.33 -4.65
C ASP A 154 -7.97 48.99 -4.02
N ILE A 155 -9.24 48.58 -4.18
CA ILE A 155 -9.75 47.29 -3.69
C ILE A 155 -9.01 46.13 -4.37
N ILE A 156 -8.80 46.21 -5.69
CA ILE A 156 -8.09 45.18 -6.45
C ILE A 156 -6.60 45.20 -6.10
N VAL A 157 -6.01 46.38 -5.89
CA VAL A 157 -4.62 46.48 -5.39
C VAL A 157 -4.48 45.79 -4.04
N GLN A 158 -5.40 46.01 -3.10
CA GLN A 158 -5.38 45.36 -1.79
C GLN A 158 -5.50 43.83 -1.90
N HIS A 159 -6.34 43.34 -2.81
CA HIS A 159 -6.46 41.92 -3.14
C HIS A 159 -5.15 41.33 -3.68
N GLU A 160 -4.54 41.97 -4.68
CA GLU A 160 -3.27 41.52 -5.25
C GLU A 160 -2.10 41.60 -4.25
N LEU A 161 -2.11 42.61 -3.38
CA LEU A 161 -1.15 42.70 -2.28
C LEU A 161 -1.31 41.56 -1.28
N ALA A 162 -2.53 41.07 -1.04
CA ALA A 162 -2.76 39.93 -0.17
C ALA A 162 -2.12 38.65 -0.73
N HIS A 163 -2.15 38.43 -2.06
CA HIS A 163 -1.45 37.32 -2.70
C HIS A 163 0.07 37.38 -2.52
N ILE A 164 0.65 38.58 -2.58
CA ILE A 164 2.08 38.81 -2.33
C ILE A 164 2.41 38.53 -0.86
N LYS A 165 1.64 39.09 0.08
CA LYS A 165 1.84 38.91 1.53
C LYS A 165 1.74 37.45 1.96
N CYS A 166 0.79 36.70 1.39
CA CYS A 166 0.59 35.28 1.70
C CYS A 166 1.54 34.36 0.92
N LEU A 167 2.37 34.93 0.05
CA LEU A 167 3.38 34.21 -0.73
C LEU A 167 2.80 33.10 -1.63
N HIS A 168 1.61 33.31 -2.19
CA HIS A 168 0.91 32.32 -3.04
C HIS A 168 1.69 31.91 -4.31
N ARG A 169 2.74 32.67 -4.65
CA ARG A 169 3.70 32.32 -5.71
C ARG A 169 4.41 30.99 -5.47
N TYR A 170 4.78 30.68 -4.22
CA TYR A 170 5.56 29.47 -3.91
C TYR A 170 4.65 28.25 -3.93
N ASP A 171 3.43 28.38 -3.42
CA ASP A 171 2.38 27.37 -3.53
C ASP A 171 2.05 27.06 -4.99
N SER A 172 1.96 28.09 -5.83
CA SER A 172 1.70 27.92 -7.27
C SER A 172 2.85 27.21 -7.99
N LEU A 173 4.10 27.48 -7.58
CA LEU A 173 5.28 26.77 -8.08
C LEU A 173 5.28 25.30 -7.63
N LEU A 174 5.02 25.04 -6.35
CA LEU A 174 4.89 23.68 -5.82
C LEU A 174 3.80 22.91 -6.56
N LEU A 175 2.66 23.53 -6.81
CA LEU A 175 1.57 22.91 -7.58
C LEU A 175 2.02 22.51 -8.99
N GLN A 176 2.78 23.35 -9.68
CA GLN A 176 3.33 23.01 -11.00
C GLN A 176 4.32 21.84 -10.91
N MET A 177 5.20 21.84 -9.91
CA MET A 177 6.12 20.72 -9.66
C MET A 177 5.35 19.43 -9.41
N MET A 178 4.29 19.47 -8.59
CA MET A 178 3.44 18.31 -8.31
C MET A 178 2.68 17.83 -9.55
N HIS A 179 2.18 18.73 -10.40
CA HIS A 179 1.57 18.32 -11.68
C HIS A 179 2.57 17.65 -12.61
N VAL A 180 3.83 18.10 -12.64
CA VAL A 180 4.89 17.42 -13.42
C VAL A 180 5.18 16.04 -12.84
N CYS A 181 5.35 15.94 -11.52
CA CYS A 181 5.74 14.70 -10.85
C CYS A 181 4.60 13.70 -10.67
N CYS A 182 3.34 14.11 -10.73
CA CYS A 182 2.16 13.28 -10.44
C CYS A 182 1.05 13.49 -11.49
N TRP A 183 1.43 13.72 -12.75
CA TRP A 183 0.48 14.05 -13.82
C TRP A 183 -0.60 12.99 -14.04
N ILE A 184 -0.29 11.71 -13.79
CA ILE A 184 -1.22 10.57 -13.91
C ILE A 184 -2.33 10.63 -12.86
N SER A 185 -2.11 11.30 -11.73
CA SER A 185 -3.00 11.23 -10.56
C SER A 185 -4.10 12.32 -10.61
N PRO A 186 -5.37 11.97 -10.87
CA PRO A 186 -6.44 12.97 -10.95
C PRO A 186 -6.68 13.69 -9.62
N ALA A 187 -6.44 13.00 -8.51
CA ALA A 187 -6.58 13.56 -7.17
C ALA A 187 -5.66 14.77 -6.95
N HIS A 188 -4.42 14.72 -7.45
CA HIS A 188 -3.47 15.84 -7.36
C HIS A 188 -3.96 17.06 -8.16
N TRP A 189 -4.53 16.85 -9.34
CA TRP A 189 -5.14 17.93 -10.14
C TRP A 189 -6.33 18.58 -9.42
N MET A 190 -7.18 17.77 -8.78
CA MET A 190 -8.32 18.26 -7.99
C MET A 190 -7.89 19.04 -6.75
N LEU A 191 -6.88 18.54 -6.02
CA LEU A 191 -6.25 19.28 -4.91
C LEU A 191 -5.69 20.62 -5.40
N GLY A 192 -5.09 20.66 -6.60
CA GLY A 192 -4.60 21.88 -7.24
C GLY A 192 -5.68 22.93 -7.47
N ARG A 193 -6.86 22.51 -7.93
CA ARG A 193 -8.03 23.39 -8.08
C ARG A 193 -8.49 23.94 -6.74
N GLU A 194 -8.52 23.10 -5.71
CA GLU A 194 -8.94 23.51 -4.38
C GLU A 194 -7.91 24.43 -3.70
N LEU A 195 -6.61 24.24 -3.91
CA LEU A 195 -5.57 25.14 -3.42
C LEU A 195 -5.75 26.56 -3.97
N LYS A 196 -6.00 26.68 -5.29
CA LYS A 196 -6.30 27.98 -5.92
C LYS A 196 -7.52 28.64 -5.30
N MET A 197 -8.58 27.88 -5.03
CA MET A 197 -9.77 28.42 -4.34
C MET A 197 -9.45 28.94 -2.94
N VAL A 198 -8.61 28.23 -2.19
CA VAL A 198 -8.18 28.66 -0.85
C VAL A 198 -7.33 29.93 -0.93
N HIS A 199 -6.47 30.08 -1.94
CA HIS A 199 -5.73 31.33 -2.18
C HIS A 199 -6.66 32.52 -2.41
N GLU A 200 -7.70 32.34 -3.23
CA GLU A 200 -8.70 33.38 -3.47
C GLU A 200 -9.46 33.73 -2.18
N PHE A 201 -9.85 32.74 -1.36
CA PHE A 201 -10.53 33.00 -0.09
C PHE A 201 -9.65 33.73 0.92
N GLU A 202 -8.36 33.37 1.02
CA GLU A 202 -7.42 34.05 1.91
C GLU A 202 -7.18 35.49 1.46
N ALA A 203 -7.04 35.73 0.15
CA ALA A 203 -6.89 37.07 -0.42
C ALA A 203 -8.16 37.92 -0.23
N ASP A 204 -9.33 37.35 -0.50
CA ASP A 204 -10.64 38.00 -0.30
C ASP A 204 -10.86 38.39 1.16
N HIS A 205 -10.52 37.50 2.10
CA HIS A 205 -10.64 37.78 3.53
C HIS A 205 -9.72 38.92 3.98
N ILE A 206 -8.48 38.98 3.49
CA ILE A 206 -7.54 40.04 3.86
C ILE A 206 -7.93 41.39 3.26
N ALA A 207 -8.38 41.40 2.01
CA ALA A 207 -8.74 42.63 1.30
C ALA A 207 -10.06 43.24 1.79
N SER A 208 -11.04 42.40 2.16
CA SER A 208 -12.34 42.84 2.69
C SER A 208 -12.28 43.45 4.11
N ASN A 209 -11.16 43.35 4.83
CA ASN A 209 -11.07 43.83 6.22
C ASN A 209 -11.29 45.35 6.38
N ASN A 210 -11.05 46.16 5.34
CA ASN A 210 -11.12 47.62 5.40
C ASN A 210 -12.23 48.21 4.52
N VAL A 211 -13.12 47.38 3.96
CA VAL A 211 -14.14 47.77 2.99
C VAL A 211 -15.46 47.11 3.38
N ASP A 212 -16.61 47.74 3.15
CA ASP A 212 -17.88 47.05 3.35
C ASP A 212 -17.95 45.81 2.45
N THR A 213 -18.50 44.72 2.99
CA THR A 213 -18.56 43.44 2.28
C THR A 213 -19.40 43.54 1.01
N SER A 214 -20.45 44.37 1.02
CA SER A 214 -21.34 44.58 -0.13
C SER A 214 -20.62 45.27 -1.29
N ASP A 215 -19.92 46.36 -0.98
CA ASP A 215 -19.12 47.12 -1.95
C ASP A 215 -17.99 46.27 -2.53
N TYR A 216 -17.31 45.50 -1.67
CA TYR A 216 -16.27 44.57 -2.10
C TYR A 216 -16.82 43.50 -3.07
N VAL A 217 -17.95 42.87 -2.74
CA VAL A 217 -18.59 41.85 -3.60
C VAL A 217 -19.02 42.43 -4.94
N LEU A 218 -19.50 43.68 -4.97
CA LEU A 218 -19.90 44.35 -6.20
C LEU A 218 -18.70 44.61 -7.13
N VAL A 219 -17.58 45.08 -6.58
CA VAL A 219 -16.32 45.25 -7.34
C VAL A 219 -15.76 43.91 -7.82
N LEU A 220 -15.83 42.87 -6.99
CA LEU A 220 -15.44 41.51 -7.37
C LEU A 220 -16.26 41.00 -8.57
N LEU A 221 -17.58 41.20 -8.52
CA LEU A 221 -18.52 40.73 -9.51
C LEU A 221 -18.39 41.50 -10.82
N SER A 222 -18.28 42.84 -10.76
CA SER A 222 -18.10 43.68 -11.95
C SER A 222 -16.83 43.31 -12.71
N HIS A 223 -15.74 43.07 -11.99
CA HIS A 223 -14.46 42.67 -12.58
C HIS A 223 -14.50 41.25 -13.17
N ALA A 224 -15.17 40.30 -12.50
CA ALA A 224 -15.32 38.94 -13.01
C ALA A 224 -16.24 38.84 -14.24
N LEU A 225 -17.31 39.64 -14.29
CA LEU A 225 -18.21 39.74 -15.45
C LEU A 225 -17.55 40.46 -16.63
N GLY A 226 -16.69 41.45 -16.37
CA GLY A 226 -15.89 42.14 -17.40
C GLY A 226 -14.87 41.24 -18.13
N ARG A 227 -14.59 40.04 -17.62
CA ARG A 227 -13.76 39.01 -18.29
C ARG A 227 -14.51 38.20 -19.36
N MET A 228 -15.81 38.44 -19.57
CA MET A 228 -16.58 37.75 -20.61
C MET A 228 -16.24 38.29 -22.01
N GLN A 229 -15.24 37.70 -22.66
CA GLN A 229 -15.13 37.75 -24.11
C GLN A 229 -15.82 36.50 -24.68
N PRO A 230 -16.99 36.62 -25.34
CA PRO A 230 -17.64 35.47 -25.96
C PRO A 230 -16.90 35.15 -27.25
N LEU A 231 -16.15 34.06 -27.28
CA LEU A 231 -15.77 33.43 -28.54
C LEU A 231 -16.79 32.34 -28.86
N HIS A 232 -17.38 32.51 -30.05
CA HIS A 232 -18.46 31.76 -30.66
C HIS A 232 -18.16 30.25 -30.72
N ILE A 233 -19.15 29.43 -30.35
CA ILE A 233 -19.20 27.95 -30.43
C ILE A 233 -18.56 27.20 -29.24
N THR A 234 -18.90 27.55 -28.00
CA THR A 234 -18.65 26.64 -26.86
C THR A 234 -19.79 26.64 -25.85
N HIS A 235 -20.04 25.47 -25.27
CA HIS A 235 -20.92 25.28 -24.12
C HIS A 235 -20.32 26.02 -22.91
N SER A 236 -21.02 27.02 -22.38
CA SER A 236 -20.63 27.74 -21.15
C SER A 236 -20.91 26.87 -19.91
N PHE A 237 -20.24 25.72 -19.80
CA PHE A 237 -20.25 24.86 -18.60
C PHE A 237 -19.26 25.33 -17.52
N PHE A 238 -18.85 26.60 -17.56
CA PHE A 238 -17.94 27.15 -16.57
C PHE A 238 -18.73 27.73 -15.39
N HIS A 239 -18.95 26.89 -14.38
CA HIS A 239 -19.26 27.35 -13.03
C HIS A 239 -18.15 28.26 -12.54
N HIS A 240 -18.32 29.58 -12.67
CA HIS A 240 -17.40 30.54 -12.12
C HIS A 240 -17.22 30.26 -10.61
N PRO A 241 -15.99 30.21 -10.07
CA PRO A 241 -15.75 30.03 -8.64
C PRO A 241 -16.31 31.16 -7.74
N LEU A 242 -16.97 32.14 -8.34
CA LEU A 242 -17.48 33.37 -7.75
C LEU A 242 -18.48 33.05 -6.63
N LYS A 243 -19.44 32.15 -6.89
CA LYS A 243 -20.45 31.76 -5.91
C LYS A 243 -19.79 31.31 -4.60
N ARG A 244 -18.74 30.48 -4.71
CA ARG A 244 -18.07 29.95 -3.53
C ARG A 244 -17.21 31.00 -2.84
N ARG A 245 -16.59 31.92 -3.59
CA ARG A 245 -15.88 33.08 -3.01
C ARG A 245 -16.82 33.98 -2.21
N VAL A 246 -17.96 34.36 -2.79
CA VAL A 246 -18.98 35.19 -2.12
C VAL A 246 -19.57 34.47 -0.89
N MET A 247 -19.89 33.18 -1.01
CA MET A 247 -20.41 32.39 0.12
C MET A 247 -19.42 32.30 1.28
N MET A 248 -18.11 32.23 1.00
CA MET A 248 -17.07 32.18 2.04
C MET A 248 -16.82 33.55 2.67
N LEU A 249 -16.95 34.65 1.91
CA LEU A 249 -16.88 36.03 2.42
C LEU A 249 -17.98 36.33 3.45
N GLN A 250 -19.20 35.86 3.19
CA GLN A 250 -20.35 36.08 4.08
C GLN A 250 -20.34 35.18 5.32
N LYS A 251 -19.41 34.22 5.41
CA LYS A 251 -19.39 33.23 6.49
C LYS A 251 -18.65 33.76 7.71
N THR A 252 -19.30 33.70 8.88
CA THR A 252 -18.66 34.03 10.16
C THR A 252 -17.51 33.07 10.46
N ILE A 253 -16.39 33.60 10.96
CA ILE A 253 -15.22 32.80 11.33
C ILE A 253 -15.57 31.97 12.57
N VAL A 254 -15.78 30.66 12.39
CA VAL A 254 -16.11 29.75 13.50
C VAL A 254 -14.83 29.36 14.27
N SER A 255 -14.93 29.14 15.59
CA SER A 255 -13.82 28.77 16.48
C SER A 255 -12.90 27.67 15.94
N SER A 256 -11.59 27.89 16.06
CA SER A 256 -10.53 27.04 15.52
C SER A 256 -10.36 25.71 16.27
N LYS A 257 -10.65 25.67 17.57
CA LYS A 257 -10.37 24.50 18.44
C LYS A 257 -11.23 23.29 18.10
N GLY A 258 -12.54 23.47 17.91
CA GLY A 258 -13.47 22.37 17.62
C GLY A 258 -13.20 21.68 16.28
N ARG A 259 -12.80 22.45 15.25
CA ARG A 259 -12.51 21.90 13.93
C ARG A 259 -11.13 21.26 13.80
N LEU A 260 -10.14 21.77 14.53
CA LEU A 260 -8.81 21.14 14.60
C LEU A 260 -8.90 19.74 15.21
N LEU A 261 -9.71 19.57 16.27
CA LEU A 261 -9.97 18.26 16.88
C LEU A 261 -10.64 17.30 15.90
N THR A 262 -11.71 17.72 15.21
CA THR A 262 -12.38 16.85 14.22
C THR A 262 -11.49 16.50 13.03
N ALA A 263 -10.59 17.39 12.62
CA ALA A 263 -9.66 17.12 11.53
C ALA A 263 -8.57 16.13 11.94
N ALA A 264 -8.02 16.29 13.16
CA ALA A 264 -7.02 15.39 13.71
C ALA A 264 -7.58 13.96 13.83
N THR A 265 -8.82 13.80 14.32
CA THR A 265 -9.45 12.48 14.48
C THR A 265 -9.72 11.79 13.15
N VAL A 266 -10.11 12.54 12.11
CA VAL A 266 -10.34 11.98 10.76
C VAL A 266 -9.02 11.63 10.09
N LEU A 267 -7.99 12.49 10.22
CA LEU A 267 -6.64 12.21 9.71
C LEU A 267 -6.03 10.96 10.33
N THR A 268 -6.15 10.79 11.66
CA THR A 268 -5.64 9.59 12.34
C THR A 268 -6.40 8.35 11.92
N ALA A 269 -7.74 8.39 11.88
CA ALA A 269 -8.56 7.22 11.52
C ALA A 269 -8.30 6.75 10.07
N VAL A 270 -8.05 7.69 9.17
CA VAL A 270 -7.81 7.40 7.76
C VAL A 270 -6.35 6.99 7.51
N PHE A 271 -5.40 7.58 8.23
CA PHE A 271 -4.01 7.10 8.25
C PHE A 271 -3.94 5.66 8.77
N THR A 272 -4.63 5.35 9.88
CA THR A 272 -4.70 3.98 10.40
C THR A 272 -5.38 3.02 9.41
N CYS A 273 -6.45 3.45 8.74
CA CYS A 273 -7.12 2.62 7.72
C CYS A 273 -6.24 2.40 6.47
N GLY A 274 -5.52 3.44 6.01
CA GLY A 274 -4.59 3.34 4.89
C GLY A 274 -3.40 2.43 5.19
N VAL A 275 -2.85 2.49 6.40
CA VAL A 275 -1.81 1.57 6.87
C VAL A 275 -2.37 0.14 7.00
N LEU A 276 -3.60 -0.03 7.50
CA LEU A 276 -4.26 -1.33 7.59
C LEU A 276 -4.46 -1.97 6.20
N LEU A 277 -4.89 -1.18 5.21
CA LEU A 277 -5.08 -1.63 3.82
C LEU A 277 -3.77 -2.03 3.13
N LEU A 278 -2.62 -1.49 3.56
CA LEU A 278 -1.31 -1.93 3.07
C LEU A 278 -0.90 -3.30 3.60
N GLN A 279 -1.30 -3.64 4.83
CA GLN A 279 -0.98 -4.95 5.42
C GLN A 279 -1.79 -6.10 4.81
N VAL A 280 -2.91 -5.79 4.13
CA VAL A 280 -3.75 -6.81 3.47
C VAL A 280 -3.06 -7.46 2.27
N LYS A 281 -2.04 -6.83 1.66
CA LYS A 281 -1.39 -7.41 0.47
C LYS A 281 -0.50 -8.63 0.78
N GLU A 282 -0.02 -8.77 2.02
CA GLU A 282 0.79 -9.92 2.44
C GLU A 282 -0.06 -11.18 2.68
N SER A 283 -1.34 -11.03 3.04
CA SER A 283 -2.23 -12.18 3.26
C SER A 283 -2.90 -12.70 1.99
N THR A 284 -3.01 -11.90 0.92
CA THR A 284 -3.65 -12.32 -0.33
C THR A 284 -2.76 -13.10 -1.30
N ALA A 285 -1.44 -13.08 -1.13
CA ALA A 285 -0.54 -13.93 -1.93
C ALA A 285 -0.73 -15.43 -1.60
N THR A 286 -1.26 -15.76 -0.42
CA THR A 286 -1.58 -17.14 -0.03
C THR A 286 -2.98 -17.59 -0.47
N SER A 287 -3.87 -16.66 -0.86
CA SER A 287 -5.27 -17.00 -1.21
C SER A 287 -5.56 -17.17 -2.70
N PHE A 288 -4.60 -16.87 -3.60
CA PHE A 288 -4.82 -16.98 -5.05
C PHE A 288 -4.38 -18.34 -5.65
N ALA A 289 -3.78 -19.23 -4.85
CA ALA A 289 -3.45 -20.60 -5.28
C ALA A 289 -4.63 -21.59 -5.17
N SER A 290 -5.81 -21.15 -4.72
CA SER A 290 -7.02 -21.98 -4.68
C SER A 290 -8.11 -21.41 -5.59
N ARG A 291 -7.88 -21.48 -6.90
CA ARG A 291 -8.99 -21.48 -7.86
C ARG A 291 -8.57 -22.12 -9.17
N THR A 292 -8.70 -23.44 -9.25
CA THR A 292 -8.95 -24.15 -10.50
C THR A 292 -9.81 -25.39 -10.18
N ASP A 293 -11.01 -25.34 -10.75
CA ASP A 293 -11.95 -26.39 -11.17
C ASP A 293 -12.91 -27.12 -10.22
N THR A 294 -14.20 -26.79 -10.44
CA THR A 294 -15.44 -27.58 -10.35
C THR A 294 -15.29 -28.94 -11.06
N THR A 295 -15.52 -30.11 -10.46
CA THR A 295 -16.79 -30.88 -10.26
C THR A 295 -16.30 -32.31 -9.91
N THR A 296 -16.72 -33.05 -8.88
CA THR A 296 -17.97 -33.83 -8.74
C THR A 296 -17.91 -34.62 -7.41
N GLU A 297 -19.03 -34.66 -6.68
CA GLU A 297 -19.50 -35.66 -5.67
C GLU A 297 -18.55 -36.29 -4.62
N THR A 298 -18.64 -35.72 -3.41
CA THR A 298 -19.02 -36.35 -2.12
C THR A 298 -18.57 -37.77 -1.75
N ALA A 299 -17.62 -37.84 -0.81
CA ALA A 299 -17.70 -38.76 0.34
C ALA A 299 -17.17 -38.05 1.60
N ASP A 300 -17.91 -38.18 2.69
CA ASP A 300 -17.82 -37.44 3.94
C ASP A 300 -16.43 -37.33 4.60
N ALA A 301 -16.00 -36.11 4.86
CA ALA A 301 -15.11 -35.80 6.00
C ALA A 301 -15.37 -34.36 6.48
N LYS A 302 -15.91 -34.23 7.71
CA LYS A 302 -16.12 -32.94 8.38
C LYS A 302 -14.77 -32.25 8.65
N PRO A 303 -14.58 -30.95 8.35
CA PRO A 303 -13.35 -30.26 8.70
C PRO A 303 -13.39 -29.84 10.17
N TYR A 304 -12.52 -30.42 10.98
CA TYR A 304 -12.23 -29.93 12.32
C TYR A 304 -11.37 -28.66 12.22
N LYS A 305 -11.96 -27.50 12.53
CA LYS A 305 -11.23 -26.26 12.80
C LYS A 305 -11.03 -26.14 14.31
N GLN A 306 -9.79 -26.10 14.76
CA GLN A 306 -9.46 -25.42 16.02
C GLN A 306 -8.24 -24.53 15.87
N THR A 307 -8.43 -23.29 16.29
CA THR A 307 -7.45 -22.22 16.42
C THR A 307 -6.86 -22.29 17.82
N ILE A 308 -5.53 -22.23 17.96
CA ILE A 308 -4.87 -22.05 19.26
C ILE A 308 -4.30 -20.64 19.32
N ALA A 309 -4.74 -19.89 20.33
CA ALA A 309 -4.06 -18.70 20.83
C ALA A 309 -2.99 -19.16 21.83
N VAL A 310 -1.74 -18.75 21.60
CA VAL A 310 -0.62 -19.00 22.51
C VAL A 310 -0.53 -17.80 23.46
N GLN A 311 -0.79 -18.01 24.74
CA GLN A 311 -0.37 -17.12 25.83
C GLN A 311 0.58 -17.90 26.74
N ASP A 312 1.75 -17.30 26.97
CA ASP A 312 2.73 -17.52 28.04
C ASP A 312 2.81 -18.93 28.68
N GLY A 313 3.79 -19.70 28.21
CA GLY A 313 4.79 -20.35 29.07
C GLY A 313 4.38 -21.44 30.07
N GLU A 314 3.11 -21.76 30.26
CA GLU A 314 2.67 -22.82 31.19
C GLU A 314 1.86 -23.93 30.53
N VAL A 315 2.23 -25.17 30.88
CA VAL A 315 1.64 -26.41 30.36
C VAL A 315 0.32 -26.69 31.05
N ARG A 316 -0.79 -26.77 30.29
CA ARG A 316 -2.07 -27.28 30.79
C ARG A 316 -2.52 -28.47 29.94
N LEU A 317 -2.63 -29.65 30.57
CA LEU A 317 -3.25 -30.83 29.95
C LEU A 317 -4.74 -30.55 29.73
N LEU A 318 -5.20 -30.63 28.48
CA LEU A 318 -6.63 -30.49 28.16
C LEU A 318 -7.37 -31.77 28.57
N PRO A 319 -8.55 -31.66 29.23
CA PRO A 319 -9.46 -32.79 29.32
C PRO A 319 -10.02 -33.03 27.91
N ALA A 320 -9.91 -34.28 27.43
CA ALA A 320 -10.23 -34.76 26.07
C ALA A 320 -9.11 -34.66 25.01
N GLY A 321 -7.94 -35.26 25.30
CA GLY A 321 -7.10 -35.91 24.26
C GLY A 321 -6.34 -35.03 23.27
N GLY A 322 -6.43 -33.70 23.35
CA GLY A 322 -5.62 -32.79 22.54
C GLY A 322 -4.26 -32.53 23.19
N ILE A 323 -3.18 -32.87 22.48
CA ILE A 323 -1.80 -32.71 22.98
C ILE A 323 -1.26 -31.34 22.53
N ALA A 324 -0.83 -30.52 23.50
CA ALA A 324 -0.15 -29.25 23.24
C ALA A 324 1.28 -29.49 22.77
N PHE A 325 1.69 -28.83 21.68
CA PHE A 325 3.03 -28.95 21.10
C PHE A 325 4.08 -28.35 22.03
N VAL A 326 5.01 -29.17 22.50
CA VAL A 326 6.19 -28.74 23.25
C VAL A 326 7.40 -29.02 22.38
N SER A 327 8.25 -28.01 22.16
CA SER A 327 9.61 -28.25 21.63
C SER A 327 10.39 -29.01 22.70
N VAL A 328 10.68 -30.28 22.42
CA VAL A 328 11.36 -31.18 23.35
C VAL A 328 12.86 -31.17 23.05
N ARG A 329 13.70 -31.11 24.09
CA ARG A 329 15.17 -31.13 23.94
C ARG A 329 15.67 -32.52 23.57
N ASP A 330 15.07 -33.55 24.16
CA ASP A 330 15.38 -34.95 23.91
C ASP A 330 14.24 -35.61 23.12
N MET A 331 14.44 -35.80 21.81
CA MET A 331 13.47 -36.45 20.93
C MET A 331 13.32 -37.96 21.26
N PRO A 332 12.11 -38.53 21.11
CA PRO A 332 11.88 -39.95 21.12
C PRO A 332 12.84 -40.71 20.21
N ARG A 333 13.32 -41.88 20.66
CA ARG A 333 14.22 -42.72 19.88
C ARG A 333 13.63 -44.10 19.67
N PHE A 334 13.67 -44.58 18.44
CA PHE A 334 13.33 -45.97 18.14
C PHE A 334 14.34 -46.91 18.81
N LYS A 335 13.88 -48.00 19.41
CA LYS A 335 14.76 -49.01 20.04
C LYS A 335 15.36 -49.90 18.94
N GLY A 336 16.48 -49.45 18.36
CA GLY A 336 17.17 -50.13 17.24
C GLY A 336 17.26 -49.23 16.01
N ASP A 337 17.48 -49.84 14.84
CA ASP A 337 17.44 -49.12 13.56
C ASP A 337 16.01 -49.12 12.99
N LEU A 338 15.40 -47.92 12.98
CA LEU A 338 14.06 -47.72 12.42
C LEU A 338 14.01 -48.10 10.93
N THR A 339 15.08 -47.82 10.19
CA THR A 339 15.16 -48.09 8.75
C THR A 339 15.14 -49.59 8.50
N GLU A 340 15.93 -50.35 9.24
CA GLU A 340 16.00 -51.82 9.15
C GLU A 340 14.66 -52.45 9.56
N TRP A 341 14.06 -51.98 10.65
CA TRP A 341 12.76 -52.48 11.10
C TRP A 341 11.67 -52.23 10.05
N MET A 342 11.64 -51.04 9.45
CA MET A 342 10.69 -50.69 8.40
C MET A 342 10.90 -51.55 7.15
N GLN A 343 12.14 -51.77 6.72
CA GLN A 343 12.44 -52.65 5.57
C GLN A 343 11.97 -54.10 5.80
N ASN A 344 12.10 -54.62 7.02
CA ASN A 344 11.70 -55.99 7.36
C ASN A 344 10.18 -56.16 7.55
N ASN A 345 9.46 -55.10 7.93
CA ASN A 345 8.03 -55.18 8.27
C ASN A 345 7.10 -54.59 7.21
N LEU A 346 7.61 -53.76 6.31
CA LEU A 346 6.86 -53.13 5.23
C LEU A 346 6.71 -54.08 4.05
N ARG A 347 5.48 -54.32 3.63
CA ARG A 347 5.15 -55.26 2.56
C ARG A 347 4.51 -54.51 1.41
N TYR A 348 5.11 -54.58 0.24
CA TYR A 348 4.48 -54.03 -0.95
C TYR A 348 3.20 -54.82 -1.29
N PRO A 349 2.00 -54.21 -1.25
CA PRO A 349 0.76 -54.92 -1.51
C PRO A 349 0.72 -55.49 -2.94
N GLU A 350 0.21 -56.71 -3.10
CA GLU A 350 0.18 -57.39 -4.42
C GLU A 350 -0.64 -56.62 -5.46
N ALA A 351 -1.76 -56.04 -5.04
CA ALA A 351 -2.60 -55.18 -5.88
C ALA A 351 -1.85 -53.95 -6.43
N ALA A 352 -0.87 -53.43 -5.68
CA ALA A 352 -0.03 -52.32 -6.14
C ALA A 352 1.11 -52.80 -7.05
N ARG A 353 1.61 -54.03 -6.83
CA ARG A 353 2.68 -54.64 -7.63
C ARG A 353 2.23 -54.97 -9.06
N GLY A 354 1.00 -55.47 -9.24
CA GLY A 354 0.47 -55.81 -10.57
C GLY A 354 0.20 -54.59 -11.46
N SER A 355 0.07 -53.40 -10.88
CA SER A 355 -0.26 -52.16 -11.59
C SER A 355 0.85 -51.10 -11.55
N ASN A 356 2.06 -51.45 -11.08
CA ASN A 356 3.21 -50.53 -10.93
C ASN A 356 2.86 -49.22 -10.21
N MET A 357 1.93 -49.26 -9.25
CA MET A 357 1.50 -48.09 -8.48
C MET A 357 2.64 -47.61 -7.61
N ASN A 358 3.01 -46.34 -7.64
CA ASN A 358 4.13 -45.78 -6.87
C ASN A 358 3.71 -44.45 -6.23
N GLY A 359 4.40 -44.04 -5.17
CA GLY A 359 4.04 -42.79 -4.50
C GLY A 359 4.70 -42.62 -3.14
N MET A 360 4.51 -41.42 -2.58
CA MET A 360 5.04 -41.05 -1.27
C MET A 360 3.87 -40.90 -0.30
N CYS A 361 3.89 -41.65 0.79
CA CYS A 361 2.92 -41.56 1.88
C CYS A 361 3.62 -40.96 3.11
N THR A 362 3.04 -39.90 3.69
CA THR A 362 3.49 -39.36 4.97
C THR A 362 2.44 -39.65 6.03
N VAL A 363 2.86 -40.36 7.08
CA VAL A 363 1.99 -40.73 8.21
C VAL A 363 2.45 -39.97 9.44
N GLN A 364 1.51 -39.34 10.11
CA GLN A 364 1.72 -38.61 11.35
C GLN A 364 1.18 -39.44 12.52
N PHE A 365 1.92 -39.47 13.64
CA PHE A 365 1.56 -40.22 14.83
C PHE A 365 2.20 -39.60 16.07
N THR A 366 1.68 -39.89 17.26
CA THR A 366 2.24 -39.39 18.53
C THR A 366 2.90 -40.53 19.31
N VAL A 367 4.14 -40.35 19.73
CA VAL A 367 4.79 -41.20 20.74
C VAL A 367 4.42 -40.67 22.12
N ASP A 368 3.70 -41.44 22.93
CA ASP A 368 3.27 -41.03 24.26
C ASP A 368 4.43 -41.04 25.30
N ALA A 369 4.14 -40.61 26.53
CA ALA A 369 5.12 -40.60 27.61
C ALA A 369 5.61 -42.00 28.04
N ASN A 370 4.90 -43.06 27.63
CA ASN A 370 5.27 -44.46 27.86
C ASN A 370 6.01 -45.06 26.64
N GLY A 371 6.20 -44.31 25.55
CA GLY A 371 6.84 -44.77 24.33
C GLY A 371 5.92 -45.56 23.38
N PHE A 372 4.61 -45.57 23.58
CA PHE A 372 3.65 -46.18 22.65
C PHE A 372 3.18 -45.19 21.60
N ILE A 373 2.86 -45.71 20.41
CA ILE A 373 2.30 -44.91 19.33
C ILE A 373 0.79 -44.76 19.51
N THR A 374 0.32 -43.52 19.38
CA THR A 374 -1.08 -43.13 19.49
C THR A 374 -1.48 -42.24 18.30
N ASP A 375 -2.74 -42.33 17.89
CA ASP A 375 -3.36 -41.56 16.81
C ASP A 375 -2.64 -41.52 15.43
N PRO A 376 -2.22 -42.67 14.87
CA PRO A 376 -1.59 -42.69 13.54
C PRO A 376 -2.62 -42.43 12.43
N HIS A 377 -2.38 -41.37 11.65
CA HIS A 377 -3.19 -40.97 10.50
C HIS A 377 -2.33 -40.48 9.33
N VAL A 378 -2.87 -40.56 8.11
CA VAL A 378 -2.15 -40.14 6.88
C VAL A 378 -2.23 -38.62 6.75
N LEU A 379 -1.07 -37.97 6.78
CA LEU A 379 -0.94 -36.52 6.57
C LEU A 379 -0.89 -36.19 5.06
N GLN A 380 -0.16 -37.00 4.29
CA GLN A 380 -0.07 -36.87 2.84
C GLN A 380 -0.24 -38.25 2.20
N SER A 381 -1.28 -38.40 1.37
CA SER A 381 -1.59 -39.64 0.66
C SER A 381 -0.65 -39.88 -0.50
N SER A 382 -0.34 -41.15 -0.76
CA SER A 382 0.40 -41.57 -1.95
C SER A 382 -0.45 -41.61 -3.23
N GLN A 383 -1.68 -41.08 -3.20
CA GLN A 383 -2.70 -41.18 -4.26
C GLN A 383 -3.25 -42.60 -4.49
N HIS A 384 -2.84 -43.57 -3.66
CA HIS A 384 -3.24 -44.96 -3.74
C HIS A 384 -3.59 -45.51 -2.35
N ALA A 385 -4.88 -45.71 -2.09
CA ALA A 385 -5.38 -46.14 -0.78
C ALA A 385 -4.76 -47.45 -0.27
N VAL A 386 -4.37 -48.36 -1.17
CA VAL A 386 -3.74 -49.64 -0.81
C VAL A 386 -2.34 -49.43 -0.22
N LEU A 387 -1.58 -48.44 -0.73
CA LEU A 387 -0.25 -48.11 -0.21
C LEU A 387 -0.34 -47.34 1.11
N ASP A 388 -1.30 -46.42 1.22
CA ASP A 388 -1.56 -45.67 2.45
C ASP A 388 -2.01 -46.59 3.60
N ALA A 389 -2.84 -47.60 3.30
CA ALA A 389 -3.28 -48.59 4.29
C ALA A 389 -2.11 -49.42 4.83
N GLU A 390 -1.17 -49.80 3.97
CA GLU A 390 0.04 -50.53 4.38
C GLU A 390 0.97 -49.64 5.21
N ALA A 391 1.17 -48.39 4.81
CA ALA A 391 1.92 -47.41 5.60
C ALA A 391 1.35 -47.27 7.02
N LEU A 392 0.03 -47.10 7.15
CA LEU A 392 -0.65 -47.06 8.45
C LEU A 392 -0.49 -48.35 9.26
N ARG A 393 -0.61 -49.52 8.61
CA ARG A 393 -0.46 -50.83 9.27
C ARG A 393 0.93 -50.96 9.89
N VAL A 394 1.97 -50.55 9.17
CA VAL A 394 3.34 -50.67 9.64
C VAL A 394 3.60 -49.73 10.81
N ILE A 395 3.18 -48.46 10.73
CA ILE A 395 3.35 -47.52 11.85
C ILE A 395 2.59 -47.98 13.09
N ARG A 396 1.37 -48.50 12.95
CA ARG A 396 0.59 -49.04 14.09
C ARG A 396 1.25 -50.22 14.80
N ASN A 397 2.08 -50.99 14.08
CA ASN A 397 2.73 -52.20 14.61
C ASN A 397 4.16 -51.95 15.10
N MET A 398 4.62 -50.70 15.16
CA MET A 398 5.96 -50.41 15.67
C MET A 398 6.08 -50.80 17.15
N PRO A 399 7.24 -51.34 17.56
CA PRO A 399 7.53 -51.63 18.97
C PRO A 399 7.61 -50.33 19.78
N GLN A 400 7.60 -50.47 21.10
CA GLN A 400 7.70 -49.36 22.04
C GLN A 400 9.00 -48.55 21.85
N TRP A 401 8.87 -47.24 21.69
CA TRP A 401 9.96 -46.27 21.55
C TRP A 401 10.52 -45.86 22.93
N GLN A 402 11.67 -45.21 22.93
CA GLN A 402 12.09 -44.39 24.07
C GLN A 402 11.31 -43.07 24.02
N PRO A 403 10.63 -42.66 25.10
CA PRO A 403 9.83 -41.43 25.10
C PRO A 403 10.71 -40.18 25.02
N GLY A 404 10.12 -39.06 24.59
CA GLY A 404 10.78 -37.76 24.62
C GLY A 404 10.79 -37.16 26.02
N TYR A 405 11.82 -36.37 26.35
CA TYR A 405 11.96 -35.73 27.66
C TYR A 405 12.01 -34.21 27.58
N HIS A 406 11.15 -33.54 28.33
CA HIS A 406 11.19 -32.10 28.55
C HIS A 406 11.39 -31.80 30.04
N LYS A 407 12.48 -31.10 30.39
CA LYS A 407 12.86 -30.78 31.78
C LYS A 407 12.86 -32.02 32.72
N GLY A 408 13.30 -33.17 32.21
CA GLY A 408 13.40 -34.42 32.96
C GLY A 408 12.10 -35.21 33.12
N SER A 409 10.98 -34.72 32.58
CA SER A 409 9.70 -35.45 32.55
C SER A 409 9.42 -36.01 31.16
N ALA A 410 8.90 -37.24 31.09
CA ALA A 410 8.48 -37.85 29.83
C ALA A 410 7.24 -37.13 29.29
N VAL A 411 7.27 -36.73 28.01
CA VAL A 411 6.20 -35.98 27.35
C VAL A 411 5.81 -36.64 26.03
N PRO A 412 4.53 -36.56 25.64
CA PRO A 412 4.11 -37.02 24.32
C PRO A 412 4.68 -36.12 23.20
N VAL A 413 5.13 -36.73 22.11
CA VAL A 413 5.77 -36.03 20.98
C VAL A 413 5.18 -36.48 19.66
N LEU A 414 4.83 -35.52 18.80
CA LEU A 414 4.32 -35.76 17.46
C LEU A 414 5.46 -36.05 16.48
N PHE A 415 5.34 -37.13 15.72
CA PHE A 415 6.26 -37.54 14.66
C PHE A 415 5.55 -37.63 13.31
N SER A 416 6.29 -37.34 12.24
CA SER A 416 5.85 -37.55 10.86
C SER A 416 6.89 -38.41 10.15
N GLN A 417 6.48 -39.58 9.66
CA GLN A 417 7.35 -40.48 8.91
C GLN A 417 6.89 -40.56 7.45
N THR A 418 7.80 -40.29 6.53
CA THR A 418 7.58 -40.40 5.09
C THR A 418 8.11 -41.74 4.57
N ILE A 419 7.24 -42.46 3.84
CA ILE A 419 7.50 -43.76 3.23
C ILE A 419 7.37 -43.59 1.71
N VAL A 420 8.41 -43.94 0.96
CA VAL A 420 8.43 -43.84 -0.51
C VAL A 420 8.32 -45.24 -1.11
N PHE A 421 7.22 -45.50 -1.81
CA PHE A 421 7.00 -46.72 -2.58
C PHE A 421 7.55 -46.54 -4.01
N GLY A 422 8.66 -47.19 -4.31
CA GLY A 422 9.33 -47.14 -5.62
C GLY A 422 8.75 -48.12 -6.64
N LYS A 423 8.97 -47.82 -7.93
CA LYS A 423 8.43 -48.59 -9.08
C LYS A 423 8.90 -50.04 -9.14
N ASP A 424 10.05 -50.37 -8.56
CA ASP A 424 10.61 -51.73 -8.55
C ASP A 424 10.13 -52.58 -7.35
N GLY A 425 9.12 -52.10 -6.61
CA GLY A 425 8.75 -52.66 -5.31
C GLY A 425 9.76 -52.37 -4.19
N LYS A 426 10.81 -51.59 -4.49
CA LYS A 426 11.79 -51.11 -3.52
C LYS A 426 11.20 -49.95 -2.73
N VAL A 427 11.27 -50.03 -1.41
CA VAL A 427 10.84 -48.94 -0.53
C VAL A 427 12.07 -48.16 -0.09
N GLN A 428 12.02 -46.84 -0.25
CA GLN A 428 13.01 -45.93 0.31
C GLN A 428 12.38 -45.12 1.44
N MET A 429 13.17 -44.92 2.49
CA MET A 429 12.77 -44.18 3.68
C MET A 429 13.56 -42.88 3.71
N HIS A 430 12.88 -41.77 3.97
CA HIS A 430 13.55 -40.53 4.36
C HIS A 430 13.40 -40.40 5.87
N GLY A 431 14.53 -40.46 6.59
CA GLY A 431 14.53 -40.35 8.04
C GLY A 431 14.07 -38.96 8.47
N GLY A 432 13.00 -38.90 9.25
CA GLY A 432 12.70 -37.73 10.07
C GLY A 432 13.45 -37.88 11.39
N CYS A 433 14.45 -37.03 11.62
CA CYS A 433 15.02 -36.77 12.94
C CYS A 433 14.39 -35.51 13.51
#